data_AF-A0A2N2Z2V7-F1
#
_entry.id   AF-A0A2N2Z2V7-F1
#
_cell.length_a   1.000
_cell.length_b   1.000
_cell.length_c   1.000
_cell.angle_alpha   90.00
_cell.angle_beta   90.00
_cell.angle_gamma   90.00
#
_symmetry.space_group_name_H-M   'P 1'
#
loop_
_entity.id
_entity.type
_entity.pdbx_description
1 polymer ?
#
loop_
_entity_poly.entity_id
_entity_poly.type
_entity_poly.pdbx_seq_one_letter_code
_entity_poly.pdbx_strand_id
1 'polypeptide(L)'
;MNRLLFILGIVCLSIAVSGQERDTLVFKGQLSAWANCNLTTKNLLFGGRYIPQLNYTYNFIKNQSLDFEISANTYGTMLSRTNADGDIKPYRAWVRYSSSQFEIRAGLQKINFGSATMLRPLMWFDRMD
;
A
#
# COMPACT_ATOMS: atom_id res chain seq x y z
N MET A 1 25.02 -5.32 36.71
CA MET A 1 23.99 -4.28 36.47
C MET A 1 23.27 -4.65 35.19
N ASN A 2 22.13 -5.32 35.35
CA ASN A 2 21.53 -6.16 34.32
C ASN A 2 20.84 -5.31 33.24
N ARG A 3 21.27 -5.48 31.98
CA ARG A 3 20.62 -4.87 30.82
C ARG A 3 19.45 -5.77 30.39
N LEU A 4 18.24 -5.43 30.82
CA LEU A 4 17.03 -6.11 30.35
C LEU A 4 16.62 -5.55 28.97
N LEU A 5 16.77 -6.39 27.95
CA LEU A 5 16.22 -6.23 26.61
C LEU A 5 14.74 -6.62 26.64
N PHE A 6 13.84 -5.69 26.31
CA PHE A 6 12.42 -6.00 26.06
C PHE A 6 12.20 -6.14 24.55
N ILE A 7 11.91 -7.37 24.10
CA ILE A 7 11.47 -7.65 22.72
C ILE A 7 9.95 -7.74 22.75
N LEU A 8 9.27 -6.84 22.02
CA LEU A 8 7.82 -6.84 21.85
C LEU A 8 7.48 -7.72 20.64
N GLY A 9 6.88 -8.89 20.87
CA GLY A 9 6.39 -9.77 19.80
C GLY A 9 4.98 -9.38 19.37
N ILE A 10 4.79 -9.07 18.08
CA ILE A 10 3.46 -8.91 17.47
C ILE A 10 3.11 -10.23 16.77
N VAL A 11 2.10 -10.93 17.29
CA VAL A 11 1.49 -12.10 16.64
C VAL A 11 0.26 -11.61 15.89
N CYS A 12 0.31 -11.66 14.55
CA CYS A 12 -0.83 -11.33 13.70
C CYS A 12 -1.40 -12.64 13.13
N LEU A 13 -2.50 -13.12 13.72
CA LEU A 13 -3.22 -14.30 13.25
C LEU A 13 -4.24 -13.86 12.20
N SER A 14 -4.02 -14.23 10.94
CA SER A 14 -4.97 -13.96 9.85
C SER A 14 -5.64 -15.27 9.45
N ILE A 15 -6.91 -15.46 9.82
CA ILE A 15 -7.74 -16.56 9.33
C ILE A 15 -8.31 -16.11 7.98
N ALA A 16 -7.78 -16.65 6.88
CA ALA A 16 -8.34 -16.45 5.55
C ALA A 16 -9.41 -17.52 5.29
N VAL A 17 -10.69 -17.15 5.44
CA VAL A 17 -11.80 -17.92 4.87
C VAL A 17 -11.95 -17.47 3.42
N SER A 18 -11.63 -18.35 2.47
CA SER A 18 -11.86 -18.12 1.05
C SER A 18 -13.16 -18.79 0.61
N GLY A 19 -14.25 -18.02 0.57
CA GLY A 19 -15.45 -18.35 -0.20
C GLY A 19 -15.27 -17.89 -1.65
N GLN A 20 -15.57 -18.75 -2.62
CA GLN A 20 -15.63 -18.37 -4.03
C GLN A 20 -16.93 -17.60 -4.29
N GLU A 21 -16.92 -16.29 -4.04
CA GLU A 21 -17.95 -15.40 -4.57
C GLU A 21 -17.56 -14.96 -6.00
N ARG A 22 -18.55 -14.93 -6.90
CA ARG A 22 -18.36 -14.54 -8.31
C ARG A 22 -17.94 -13.08 -8.43
N ASP A 23 -18.39 -12.28 -7.48
CA ASP A 23 -18.05 -10.89 -7.28
C ASP A 23 -17.41 -10.77 -5.91
N THR A 24 -16.18 -10.26 -5.86
CA THR A 24 -15.47 -10.08 -4.59
C THR A 24 -15.20 -8.60 -4.38
N LEU A 25 -16.02 -7.98 -3.52
CA LEU A 25 -15.72 -6.68 -2.97
C LEU A 25 -14.84 -6.88 -1.73
N VAL A 26 -13.59 -6.46 -1.83
CA VAL A 26 -12.59 -6.66 -0.78
C VAL A 26 -12.10 -5.29 -0.30
N PHE A 27 -12.59 -4.90 0.87
CA PHE A 27 -12.07 -3.74 1.58
C PHE A 27 -10.90 -4.16 2.48
N LYS A 28 -9.74 -3.56 2.26
CA LYS A 28 -8.51 -3.78 3.03
C LYS A 28 -7.96 -2.45 3.51
N GLY A 29 -7.19 -2.47 4.58
CA GLY A 29 -6.49 -1.28 5.04
C GLY A 29 -5.25 -1.65 5.83
N GLN A 30 -4.19 -0.87 5.69
CA GLN A 30 -3.00 -1.00 6.51
C GLN A 30 -2.91 0.21 7.44
N LEU A 31 -2.92 -0.04 8.75
CA LEU A 31 -2.67 0.97 9.77
C LEU A 31 -1.31 0.68 10.42
N SER A 32 -0.43 1.67 10.39
CA SER A 32 0.91 1.62 10.96
C SER A 32 1.11 2.83 11.86
N ALA A 33 1.72 2.62 13.03
CA ALA A 33 2.11 3.71 13.93
C ALA A 33 3.56 3.50 14.39
N TRP A 34 4.28 4.60 14.58
CA TRP A 34 5.65 4.58 15.09
C TRP A 34 5.89 5.73 16.07
N ALA A 35 6.86 5.54 16.96
CA ALA A 35 7.32 6.56 17.89
C ALA A 35 8.85 6.58 17.87
N ASN A 36 9.44 7.78 17.85
CA ASN A 36 10.87 7.98 17.91
C ASN A 36 11.21 8.90 19.09
N CYS A 37 12.08 8.42 19.98
CA CYS A 37 12.54 9.13 21.15
C CYS A 37 14.02 9.48 20.98
N ASN A 38 14.36 10.76 20.97
CA ASN A 38 15.75 11.20 20.99
C ASN A 38 16.17 11.49 22.44
N LEU A 39 17.07 10.66 22.99
CA LEU A 39 17.53 10.75 24.38
C LEU A 39 18.41 11.97 24.65
N THR A 40 19.06 12.53 23.64
CA THR A 40 19.98 13.67 23.77
C THR A 40 19.23 15.00 23.79
N THR A 41 18.21 15.17 22.94
CA THR A 41 17.40 16.40 22.85
C THR A 41 16.06 16.31 23.60
N LYS A 42 15.75 15.14 24.18
CA LYS A 42 14.48 14.83 24.86
C LYS A 42 13.24 15.07 23.97
N ASN A 43 13.43 14.98 22.65
CA ASN A 43 12.36 15.13 21.67
C ASN A 43 11.67 13.79 21.41
N LEU A 44 10.36 13.86 21.27
CA LEU A 44 9.49 12.72 21.05
C LEU A 44 8.68 12.99 19.79
N LEU A 45 8.85 12.13 18.78
CA LEU A 45 8.11 12.16 17.53
C LEU A 45 7.16 10.96 17.51
N PHE A 46 5.88 11.23 17.31
CA PHE A 46 4.89 10.20 17.02
C PHE A 46 4.49 10.28 15.56
N GLY A 47 4.25 9.15 14.93
CA GLY A 47 3.81 9.08 13.55
C GLY A 47 2.79 7.98 13.35
N GLY A 48 1.87 8.23 12.43
CA GLY A 48 0.84 7.29 12.01
C GLY A 48 0.72 7.31 10.50
N ARG A 49 0.38 6.17 9.92
CA ARG A 49 0.08 6.02 8.51
C ARG A 49 -1.09 5.07 8.35
N TYR A 50 -2.05 5.46 7.53
CA TYR A 50 -3.19 4.64 7.17
C TYR A 50 -3.35 4.61 5.65
N ILE A 51 -3.40 3.39 5.11
CA ILE A 51 -3.56 3.11 3.67
C ILE A 51 -4.84 2.32 3.49
N PRO A 52 -6.01 2.96 3.28
CA PRO A 52 -7.20 2.26 2.84
C PRO A 52 -7.05 1.79 1.39
N GLN A 53 -7.50 0.58 1.11
CA GLN A 53 -7.54 -0.03 -0.22
C GLN A 53 -8.89 -0.71 -0.44
N LEU A 54 -9.61 -0.25 -1.46
CA LEU A 54 -10.85 -0.86 -1.92
C LEU A 54 -10.55 -1.62 -3.21
N ASN A 55 -10.81 -2.92 -3.22
CA ASN A 55 -10.71 -3.75 -4.42
C ASN A 55 -12.09 -4.30 -4.78
N TYR A 56 -12.42 -4.27 -6.05
CA TYR A 56 -13.63 -4.88 -6.59
C TYR A 56 -13.25 -5.72 -7.80
N THR A 57 -13.52 -7.02 -7.72
CA THR A 57 -13.29 -7.96 -8.82
C THR A 57 -14.62 -8.57 -9.23
N TYR A 58 -14.94 -8.42 -10.51
CA TYR A 58 -16.11 -9.01 -11.17
C TYR A 58 -15.65 -10.06 -12.18
N ASN A 59 -16.01 -11.33 -11.97
CA ASN A 59 -15.62 -12.42 -12.87
C ASN A 59 -16.77 -12.80 -13.81
N PHE A 60 -16.54 -12.72 -15.12
CA PHE A 60 -17.48 -13.18 -16.14
C PHE A 60 -17.34 -14.69 -16.41
N ILE A 61 -18.38 -15.30 -16.96
CA ILE A 61 -18.47 -16.74 -17.27
C ILE A 61 -17.38 -17.22 -18.26
N LYS A 62 -16.88 -16.34 -19.15
CA LYS A 62 -15.95 -16.68 -20.24
C LYS A 62 -14.47 -16.32 -19.96
N ASN A 63 -13.97 -16.60 -18.75
CA ASN A 63 -12.56 -16.33 -18.41
C ASN A 63 -12.16 -14.86 -18.56
N GLN A 64 -13.11 -13.95 -18.36
CA GLN A 64 -12.87 -12.51 -18.36
C GLN A 64 -13.07 -12.00 -16.94
N SER A 65 -12.23 -11.07 -16.49
CA SER A 65 -12.35 -10.43 -15.18
C SER A 65 -12.23 -8.91 -15.32
N LEU A 66 -13.03 -8.18 -14.57
CA LEU A 66 -12.91 -6.75 -14.40
C LEU A 66 -12.50 -6.48 -12.96
N ASP A 67 -11.32 -5.91 -12.77
CA ASP A 67 -10.80 -5.52 -11.47
C ASP A 67 -10.71 -4.01 -11.36
N PHE A 68 -11.02 -3.51 -10.19
CA PHE A 68 -10.94 -2.10 -9.86
C PHE A 68 -10.29 -1.94 -8.48
N GLU A 69 -9.31 -1.06 -8.38
CA GLU A 69 -8.62 -0.77 -7.12
C GLU A 69 -8.52 0.74 -6.91
N ILE A 70 -8.91 1.18 -5.70
CA ILE A 70 -8.66 2.53 -5.20
C ILE A 70 -7.86 2.40 -3.91
N SER A 71 -6.78 3.17 -3.79
CA SER A 71 -6.03 3.32 -2.54
C SER A 71 -5.67 4.77 -2.27
N ALA A 72 -5.75 5.15 -0.99
CA ALA A 72 -5.28 6.44 -0.51
C ALA A 72 -4.14 6.23 0.47
N ASN A 73 -3.19 7.16 0.55
CA ASN A 73 -2.12 7.11 1.53
C ASN A 73 -2.19 8.33 2.42
N THR A 74 -2.57 8.12 3.68
CA THR A 74 -2.65 9.17 4.69
C THR A 74 -1.53 8.95 5.69
N TYR A 75 -0.72 9.96 5.95
CA TYR A 75 0.29 9.89 7.00
C TYR A 75 0.33 11.20 7.78
N GLY A 76 0.61 11.08 9.07
CA GLY A 76 0.74 12.22 9.95
C GLY A 76 1.84 11.97 10.95
N THR A 77 2.57 13.02 11.28
CA THR A 77 3.59 13.01 12.31
C THR A 77 3.36 14.17 13.25
N MET A 78 3.49 13.91 14.54
CA MET A 78 3.32 14.88 15.61
C MET A 78 4.60 14.91 16.42
N LEU A 79 5.29 16.06 16.40
CA LEU A 79 6.42 16.31 17.27
C LEU A 79 5.91 16.94 18.57
N SER A 80 6.23 16.30 19.70
CA SER A 80 5.74 16.66 21.05
C SER A 80 6.02 18.11 21.48
N ARG A 81 6.93 18.81 20.78
CA ARG A 81 7.38 20.16 21.17
C ARG A 81 6.86 21.32 20.32
N THR A 82 6.39 21.13 19.09
CA THR A 82 5.99 22.31 18.30
C THR A 82 5.09 22.05 17.09
N ASN A 83 5.31 21.02 16.26
CA ASN A 83 4.60 20.93 14.98
C ASN A 83 3.95 19.56 14.75
N ALA A 84 2.68 19.58 14.35
CA ALA A 84 1.99 18.46 13.72
C ALA A 84 2.01 18.71 12.21
N ASP A 85 2.57 17.78 11.46
CA ASP A 85 2.62 17.80 10.00
C ASP A 85 1.89 16.56 9.48
N GLY A 86 0.92 16.77 8.60
CA GLY A 86 0.01 15.76 8.12
C GLY A 86 -0.26 15.98 6.65
N ASP A 87 -0.07 14.94 5.85
CA ASP A 87 -0.29 15.00 4.42
C ASP A 87 -1.18 13.83 3.99
N ILE A 88 -2.11 14.14 3.11
CA ILE A 88 -3.08 13.19 2.57
C ILE A 88 -2.86 13.19 1.06
N LYS A 89 -2.16 12.16 0.58
CA LYS A 89 -1.92 12.01 -0.85
C LYS A 89 -2.80 10.90 -1.41
N PRO A 90 -3.65 11.19 -2.42
CA PRO A 90 -4.28 10.13 -3.18
C PRO A 90 -3.18 9.28 -3.81
N TYR A 91 -3.19 7.97 -3.55
CA TYR A 91 -2.04 7.11 -3.84
C TYR A 91 -2.18 6.47 -5.22
N ARG A 92 -3.22 5.67 -5.45
CA ARG A 92 -3.43 4.94 -6.72
C ARG A 92 -4.90 4.66 -6.96
N ALA A 93 -5.31 4.79 -8.22
CA ALA A 93 -6.59 4.31 -8.71
C ALA A 93 -6.36 3.68 -10.07
N TRP A 94 -6.73 2.41 -10.23
CA TRP A 94 -6.60 1.71 -11.49
C TRP A 94 -7.76 0.74 -11.72
N VAL A 95 -8.03 0.49 -13.00
CA VAL A 95 -8.99 -0.49 -13.48
C VAL A 95 -8.28 -1.43 -14.45
N ARG A 96 -8.58 -2.72 -14.36
CA ARG A 96 -8.06 -3.76 -15.24
C ARG A 96 -9.21 -4.56 -15.81
N TYR A 97 -9.16 -4.77 -17.10
CA TYR A 97 -10.00 -5.73 -17.78
C TYR A 97 -9.09 -6.83 -18.34
N SER A 98 -9.26 -8.06 -17.86
CA SER A 98 -8.49 -9.22 -18.27
C SER A 98 -9.39 -10.18 -19.06
N SER A 99 -8.86 -10.73 -20.14
CA SER A 99 -9.50 -11.73 -20.99
C SER A 99 -8.49 -12.86 -21.26
N SER A 100 -8.94 -13.95 -21.87
CA SER A 100 -8.06 -15.11 -22.16
C SER A 100 -6.88 -14.78 -23.08
N GLN A 101 -6.97 -13.72 -23.88
CA GLN A 101 -5.97 -13.35 -24.89
C GLN A 101 -5.35 -11.97 -24.68
N PHE A 102 -5.91 -11.12 -23.83
CA PHE A 102 -5.42 -9.76 -23.63
C PHE A 102 -5.81 -9.21 -22.26
N GLU A 103 -5.05 -8.20 -21.81
CA GLU A 103 -5.33 -7.49 -20.58
C GLU A 103 -5.15 -5.98 -20.83
N ILE A 104 -6.16 -5.20 -20.46
CA ILE A 104 -6.16 -3.74 -20.56
C ILE A 104 -6.14 -3.19 -19.14
N ARG A 105 -5.22 -2.27 -18.86
CA ARG A 105 -5.15 -1.56 -17.58
C ARG A 105 -5.18 -0.06 -17.84
N ALA A 106 -6.00 0.67 -17.09
CA ALA A 106 -6.09 2.12 -17.13
C ALA A 106 -6.03 2.71 -15.72
N GLY A 107 -5.40 3.88 -15.59
CA GLY A 107 -5.28 4.60 -14.32
C GLY A 107 -3.84 4.74 -13.81
N LEU A 108 -3.71 5.29 -12.60
CA LEU A 108 -2.43 5.52 -11.93
C LEU A 108 -1.96 4.21 -11.28
N GLN A 109 -1.47 3.32 -12.12
CA GLN A 109 -0.82 2.09 -11.70
C GLN A 109 0.70 2.30 -11.60
N LYS A 110 1.35 1.55 -10.70
CA LYS A 110 2.80 1.40 -10.76
C LYS A 110 3.12 0.50 -11.95
N ILE A 111 3.72 1.05 -13.01
CA ILE A 111 4.19 0.26 -14.14
C ILE A 111 5.50 -0.41 -13.72
N ASN A 112 5.42 -1.67 -13.28
CA ASN A 112 6.60 -2.49 -13.08
C ASN A 112 6.89 -3.20 -14.41
N PHE A 113 7.84 -2.68 -15.18
CA PHE A 113 8.49 -3.47 -16.20
C PHE A 113 9.25 -4.58 -15.46
N GLY A 114 8.87 -5.84 -15.63
CA GLY A 114 9.59 -6.96 -15.01
C GLY A 114 11.06 -7.03 -15.45
N SER A 115 11.75 -8.15 -15.22
CA SER A 115 13.10 -8.38 -15.79
C SER A 115 13.09 -8.57 -17.31
N ALA A 116 12.14 -7.95 -18.02
CA ALA A 116 12.09 -7.91 -19.46
C ALA A 116 13.31 -7.14 -19.96
N THR A 117 14.33 -7.88 -20.39
CA THR A 117 15.60 -7.42 -20.94
C THR A 117 15.44 -6.40 -22.08
N MET A 118 14.25 -6.33 -22.69
CA MET A 118 13.93 -5.48 -23.84
C MET A 118 13.50 -4.04 -23.49
N LEU A 119 13.00 -3.77 -22.27
CA LEU A 119 12.48 -2.44 -21.88
C LEU A 119 13.40 -1.67 -20.91
N ARG A 120 14.53 -2.26 -20.53
CA ARG A 120 15.59 -1.60 -19.74
C ARG A 120 16.07 -0.25 -20.33
N PRO A 121 16.14 -0.07 -21.66
CA PRO A 121 16.51 1.21 -22.28
C PRO A 121 15.37 2.25 -22.32
N LEU A 122 14.23 2.05 -21.66
CA LEU A 122 13.19 3.08 -21.50
C LEU A 122 13.12 3.63 -20.06
N MET A 123 13.83 3.00 -19.11
CA MET A 123 13.92 3.48 -17.73
C MET A 123 14.76 4.75 -17.56
N TRP A 124 15.56 5.14 -18.57
CA TRP A 124 16.35 6.38 -18.50
C TRP A 124 15.49 7.65 -18.66
N PHE A 125 14.25 7.52 -19.16
CA PHE A 125 13.29 8.62 -19.17
C PHE A 125 12.65 8.85 -17.79
N ASP A 126 12.79 7.89 -16.85
CA ASP A 126 12.35 8.02 -15.46
C ASP A 126 13.40 8.76 -14.58
N ARG A 127 14.43 9.35 -15.22
CA ARG A 127 15.34 10.31 -14.61
C ARG A 127 15.45 11.55 -15.49
N MET A 128 14.73 12.59 -15.11
CA MET A 128 15.02 14.04 -15.13
C MET A 128 13.69 14.70 -14.68
N ASP A 129 13.50 15.31 -13.52
CA ASP A 129 14.35 15.86 -12.45
C ASP A 129 13.67 15.55 -11.10
#